data_AF-A0A7C3PJA8-F1
#
_entry.id   AF-A0A7C3PJA8-F1
#
_cell.length_a   1.000
_cell.length_b   1.000
_cell.length_c   1.000
_cell.angle_alpha   90.00
_cell.angle_beta   90.00
_cell.angle_gamma   90.00
#
_symmetry.space_group_name_H-M   'P 1'
#
loop_
_entity.id
_entity.type
_entity.pdbx_description
1 polymer ?
#
loop_
_entity_poly.entity_id
_entity_poly.type
_entity_poly.pdbx_seq_one_letter_code
_entity_poly.pdbx_strand_id
1 'polypeptide(L)' 'MSTNRSAFYDAPSLTKVAEELGQKALQKGLIHSFVVRHFADSSQFYIPDEQHSPLTPEQAYMQLKSLLEQATHQ' A
#
# COMPACT_ATOMS: atom_id res chain seq x y z
N MET A 1 24.99 17.80 -4.05
CA MET A 1 24.08 17.09 -3.13
C MET A 1 22.70 17.67 -3.30
N SER A 2 21.86 17.10 -4.17
CA SER A 2 20.51 17.62 -4.41
C SER A 2 19.56 16.99 -3.39
N THR A 3 19.11 17.80 -2.44
CA THR A 3 18.16 17.38 -1.39
C THR A 3 16.79 17.14 -2.02
N ASN A 4 16.41 15.87 -2.16
CA ASN A 4 15.12 15.40 -2.67
C ASN A 4 13.97 15.64 -1.65
N ARG A 5 13.79 16.89 -1.20
CA ARG A 5 12.84 17.27 -0.12
C ARG A 5 11.48 17.75 -0.61
N SER A 6 11.16 17.64 -1.89
CA SER A 6 10.06 18.39 -2.50
C SER A 6 9.09 17.53 -3.30
N ALA A 7 8.55 16.46 -2.73
CA ALA A 7 7.48 15.69 -3.37
C ALA A 7 6.25 15.47 -2.46
N PHE A 8 6.33 15.88 -1.19
CA PHE A 8 5.36 15.52 -0.15
C PHE A 8 5.01 16.73 0.74
N TYR A 9 4.83 17.90 0.15
CA TYR A 9 4.64 19.16 0.90
C TYR A 9 3.18 19.57 1.04
N ASP A 10 2.28 18.97 0.25
CA ASP A 10 0.85 19.20 0.36
C ASP A 10 0.05 17.92 0.02
N ALA A 11 -1.22 17.88 0.41
CA ALA A 11 -2.09 16.74 0.14
C ALA A 11 -2.23 16.43 -1.37
N PRO A 12 -2.36 17.42 -2.28
CA PRO A 12 -2.41 17.16 -3.72
C PRO A 12 -1.15 16.49 -4.29
N SER A 13 0.04 16.94 -3.90
CA SER A 13 1.32 16.34 -4.32
C SER A 13 1.48 14.93 -3.76
N LEU A 14 1.08 14.69 -2.52
CA LEU A 14 1.01 13.35 -1.93
C LEU A 14 0.09 12.41 -2.72
N THR A 15 -1.12 12.86 -3.05
CA THR A 15 -2.09 12.09 -3.85
C THR A 15 -1.48 11.74 -5.20
N LYS A 16 -0.92 12.71 -5.92
CA LYS A 16 -0.30 12.48 -7.23
C LYS A 16 0.85 11.48 -7.17
N VAL A 17 1.76 11.62 -6.21
CA VAL A 17 2.89 10.71 -6.07
C VAL A 17 2.43 9.31 -5.68
N ALA A 18 1.41 9.18 -4.84
CA ALA A 18 0.83 7.89 -4.47
C ALA A 18 0.22 7.17 -5.70
N GLU A 19 -0.48 7.89 -6.57
CA GLU A 19 -1.00 7.34 -7.83
C GLU A 19 0.11 6.87 -8.77
N GLU A 20 1.13 7.71 -8.99
CA GLU A 20 2.28 7.39 -9.85
C GLU A 20 3.02 6.13 -9.35
N LEU A 21 3.23 6.03 -8.04
CA LEU A 21 3.87 4.87 -7.43
C LEU A 21 3.02 3.61 -7.52
N GLY A 22 1.71 3.70 -7.27
CA GLY A 22 0.79 2.57 -7.39
C GLY A 22 0.73 2.03 -8.82
N GLN A 23 0.65 2.91 -9.82
CA GLN A 23 0.70 2.54 -11.23
C GLN A 23 2.04 1.88 -11.59
N LYS A 24 3.16 2.42 -11.09
CA LYS A 24 4.48 1.82 -11.32
C LYS A 24 4.62 0.45 -10.67
N ALA A 25 4.04 0.24 -9.48
CA ALA A 25 4.03 -1.05 -8.81
C ALA A 25 3.20 -2.08 -9.58
N LEU A 26 2.04 -1.67 -10.11
CA LEU A 26 1.19 -2.50 -10.96
C LEU A 26 1.92 -2.92 -12.25
N GLN A 27 2.56 -1.97 -12.95
CA GLN A 27 3.36 -2.23 -14.15
C GLN A 27 4.54 -3.17 -13.90
N LYS A 28 5.12 -3.13 -12.70
CA LYS A 28 6.22 -4.02 -12.29
C LYS A 28 5.76 -5.38 -11.78
N GLY A 29 4.45 -5.62 -11.69
CA GLY A 29 3.89 -6.84 -11.12
C GLY A 29 4.17 -7.01 -9.63
N LEU A 30 4.48 -5.92 -8.91
CA LEU A 30 4.71 -5.95 -7.46
C LEU A 30 3.39 -6.05 -6.67
N ILE A 31 2.31 -5.55 -7.27
CA ILE A 31 0.93 -5.66 -6.80
C ILE A 31 0.08 -6.13 -7.97
N HIS A 32 -0.97 -6.91 -7.68
CA HIS A 32 -1.85 -7.47 -8.70
C HIS A 32 -2.94 -6.50 -9.14
N SER A 33 -3.27 -5.52 -8.31
CA SER A 33 -4.33 -4.55 -8.57
C SER A 33 -4.06 -3.24 -7.84
N PHE A 34 -4.67 -2.14 -8.30
CA PHE A 34 -4.60 -0.84 -7.65
C PHE A 34 -5.83 -0.02 -8.02
N VAL A 35 -6.56 0.45 -7.01
CA VAL A 35 -7.82 1.19 -7.15
C VAL A 35 -7.70 2.53 -6.43
N VAL A 36 -8.08 3.59 -7.12
CA VAL A 36 -8.14 4.96 -6.59
C VAL A 36 -9.59 5.42 -6.61
N ARG A 37 -10.12 5.86 -5.46
CA ARG A 37 -11.44 6.47 -5.34
C ARG A 37 -11.28 7.95 -5.04
N HIS A 38 -11.76 8.79 -5.94
CA HIS A 38 -11.77 10.23 -5.76
C HIS A 38 -13.08 10.68 -5.12
N PHE A 39 -12.97 11.39 -4.00
CA PHE A 39 -14.05 12.15 -3.37
C PHE A 39 -13.79 13.64 -3.59
N ALA A 40 -14.79 14.49 -3.30
CA ALA A 40 -14.64 15.93 -3.45
C ALA A 40 -13.47 16.51 -2.62
N ASP A 41 -13.20 15.89 -1.45
CA ASP A 41 -12.28 16.45 -0.45
C ASP A 41 -11.02 15.58 -0.26
N SER A 42 -11.02 14.35 -0.76
CA SER A 42 -9.94 13.37 -0.51
C SER A 42 -9.87 12.29 -1.59
N SER A 43 -8.78 11.55 -1.60
CA SER A 43 -8.65 10.33 -2.41
C SER A 43 -8.35 9.14 -1.49
N GLN A 44 -8.99 8.00 -1.76
CA GLN A 44 -8.73 6.75 -1.08
C GLN A 44 -8.01 5.78 -2.02
N PHE A 45 -6.96 5.16 -1.51
CA PHE A 45 -6.12 4.20 -2.23
C PHE A 45 -6.38 2.81 -1.68
N TYR A 46 -6.64 1.86 -2.57
CA TYR A 46 -6.96 0.49 -2.22
C TYR A 46 -6.19 -0.46 -3.15
N ILE A 47 -5.59 -1.50 -2.58
CA ILE A 47 -4.98 -2.61 -3.31
C ILE A 47 -5.85 -3.84 -3.04
N PRO A 48 -6.81 -4.15 -3.93
CA PRO A 48 -7.59 -5.36 -3.80
C PRO A 48 -6.70 -6.60 -3.85
N ASP A 49 -6.66 -7.35 -2.76
CA ASP A 49 -6.14 -8.69 -2.80
C ASP A 49 -7.28 -9.64 -3.22
N GLU A 50 -7.45 -9.81 -4.54
CA GLU A 50 -8.46 -10.74 -5.08
C GLU A 50 -8.04 -12.21 -4.90
N GLN A 51 -6.79 -12.48 -4.54
CA GLN A 51 -6.27 -13.85 -4.40
C GLN A 51 -6.43 -14.39 -2.97
N HIS A 52 -6.65 -13.52 -1.99
CA HIS A 52 -6.84 -13.92 -0.60
C HIS A 52 -8.22 -13.47 -0.09
N SER A 53 -9.04 -14.45 0.28
CA SER A 53 -10.23 -14.17 1.10
C SER A 53 -9.80 -13.36 2.32
N PRO A 54 -10.51 -12.26 2.67
CA PRO A 54 -10.17 -11.47 3.84
C PRO A 54 -10.12 -12.39 5.07
N LEU A 55 -8.98 -12.36 5.75
CA LEU A 55 -8.76 -13.18 6.94
C LEU A 55 -9.76 -12.78 8.01
N THR A 56 -10.31 -13.77 8.73
CA THR A 56 -11.00 -13.46 9.99
C THR A 56 -9.99 -12.85 10.98
N PRO A 57 -10.44 -12.08 11.98
CA PRO A 57 -9.56 -11.52 12.99
C PRO A 57 -8.62 -12.56 13.63
N GLU A 58 -9.12 -13.77 13.86
CA GLU A 58 -8.37 -14.89 14.42
C GLU A 58 -7.28 -15.38 13.45
N GLN A 59 -7.61 -15.51 12.16
CA GLN A 59 -6.65 -15.92 11.13
C GLN A 59 -5.54 -14.88 10.96
N ALA A 60 -5.90 -13.59 10.95
CA ALA A 60 -4.94 -12.49 10.89
C ALA A 60 -4.00 -12.50 12.10
N TYR A 61 -4.53 -12.75 13.31
CA TYR A 61 -3.73 -12.85 14.53
C TYR A 61 -2.71 -14.01 14.46
N MET A 62 -3.14 -15.19 14.02
CA MET A 62 -2.27 -16.36 13.92
C MET A 62 -1.16 -16.16 12.87
N GLN A 63 -1.50 -15.54 11.74
CA GLN A 63 -0.52 -15.23 10.70
C GLN A 63 0.51 -14.18 11.18
N LEU A 64 0.06 -13.12 11.86
CA LEU A 64 0.95 -12.14 12.47
C LEU A 64 1.88 -12.79 13.50
N LYS A 65 1.35 -13.64 14.37
CA LYS A 65 2.14 -14.37 15.36
C LYS A 65 3.23 -15.22 14.70
N SER A 66 2.88 -15.97 13.64
CA SER A 66 3.83 -16.80 12.90
C SER A 66 4.96 -15.98 12.27
N LEU A 67 4.64 -14.82 11.69
CA LEU A 67 5.64 -13.91 11.12
C LEU A 67 6.60 -13.36 12.18
N LEU A 68 6.07 -12.99 13.35
CA LEU A 68 6.88 -12.52 14.48
C LEU A 68 7.82 -13.63 14.98
N GLU A 69 7.30 -14.86 15.14
CA GLU A 69 8.09 -16.01 15.54
C GLU A 69 9.22 -16.32 14.54
N GLN A 70 8.97 -16.18 13.23
CA GLN A 70 10.00 -16.37 12.20
C GLN A 70 11.05 -15.26 12.21
N ALA A 71 10.66 -14.01 12.49
CA ALA A 71 11.57 -12.87 12.53
C ALA A 71 12.54 -12.92 13.72
N THR A 72 12.17 -13.55 14.84
CA THR A 72 13.04 -13.72 16.00
C THR A 72 14.01 -14.90 15.90
N HIS A 73 13.87 -15.77 14.89
CA HIS A 73 14.74 -16.94 14.67
C HIS A 73 15.77 -16.72 13.54
N GLN A 74 16.00 -15.47 13.12
CA GLN A 74 17.15 -15.05 12.31
C GLN A 74 18.18 -14.31 13.16
#